data_AF-A0AAV4LJE0-F1
#
_entry.id   AF-A0AAV4LJE0-F1
#
_cell.length_a   1.000
_cell.length_b   1.000
_cell.length_c   1.000
_cell.angle_alpha   90.00
_cell.angle_beta   90.00
_cell.angle_gamma   90.00
#
_symmetry.space_group_name_H-M   'P 1'
#
loop_
_entity.id
_entity.type
_entity.pdbx_description
1 polymer ?
#
loop_
_entity_poly.entity_id
_entity_poly.type
_entity_poly.pdbx_seq_one_letter_code
_entity_poly.pdbx_strand_id
1 'polypeptide(L)'
;MMGHTSDPDKDVAKAFYQLDFYLKILHLPFRVKDLYRRVYQKRLGDYYTDEWIDELSSDPDVVKSIHEPFTTQTIVETLMHTGHEPIIRALLREMRRRKIGFTQAYIMGINPYHDQ
;
A
#
# COMPACT_ATOMS: atom_id res chain seq x y z
N MET A 1 24.94 18.75 -7.72
CA MET A 1 23.52 18.62 -7.34
C MET A 1 23.02 17.32 -7.92
N MET A 2 22.89 16.27 -7.09
CA MET A 2 22.35 14.99 -7.53
C MET A 2 20.89 14.95 -7.14
N GLY A 3 20.00 14.96 -8.14
CA GLY A 3 18.60 14.62 -7.93
C GLY A 3 18.55 13.15 -7.55
N HIS A 4 18.07 12.86 -6.35
CA HIS A 4 17.60 11.52 -6.00
C HIS A 4 16.38 11.22 -6.89
N THR A 5 16.61 10.71 -8.10
CA THR A 5 15.57 9.97 -8.81
C THR A 5 15.36 8.69 -8.00
N SER A 6 14.25 8.62 -7.28
CA SER A 6 13.84 7.39 -6.64
C SER A 6 13.66 6.31 -7.70
N ASP A 7 14.18 5.12 -7.42
CA ASP A 7 13.94 3.95 -8.25
C ASP A 7 12.45 3.57 -8.11
N PRO A 8 11.65 3.59 -9.20
CA PRO A 8 10.22 3.29 -9.11
C PRO A 8 9.93 1.96 -8.41
N ASP A 9 10.78 0.95 -8.60
CA ASP A 9 10.61 -0.36 -7.97
C ASP A 9 10.82 -0.28 -6.45
N LYS A 10 11.75 0.60 -6.01
CA LYS A 10 12.03 0.83 -4.60
C LYS A 10 10.93 1.64 -3.90
N ASP A 11 10.35 2.63 -4.58
CA ASP A 11 9.21 3.38 -4.04
C ASP A 11 7.97 2.50 -3.89
N VAL A 12 7.74 1.60 -4.85
CA VAL A 12 6.69 0.58 -4.75
C VAL A 12 6.95 -0.33 -3.54
N ALA A 13 8.17 -0.85 -3.39
CA ALA A 13 8.55 -1.70 -2.26
C ALA A 13 8.29 -1.00 -0.91
N LYS A 14 8.70 0.27 -0.78
CA LYS A 14 8.41 1.11 0.39
C LYS A 14 6.91 1.27 0.63
N ALA A 15 6.14 1.57 -0.41
CA ALA A 15 4.69 1.75 -0.31
C ALA A 15 3.96 0.47 0.14
N PHE A 16 4.34 -0.70 -0.41
CA PHE A 16 3.80 -1.99 0.03
C PHE A 16 4.16 -2.31 1.49
N TYR A 17 5.42 -2.07 1.87
CA TYR A 17 5.89 -2.33 3.24
C TYR A 17 5.16 -1.46 4.26
N GLN A 18 5.06 -0.15 3.99
CA GLN A 18 4.38 0.77 4.88
C GLN A 18 2.87 0.56 4.93
N LEU A 19 2.24 0.24 3.80
CA LEU A 19 0.84 -0.15 3.80
C LEU A 19 0.62 -1.35 4.72
N ASP A 20 1.43 -2.41 4.59
CA ASP A 20 1.31 -3.58 5.46
C ASP A 20 1.53 -3.25 6.94
N PHE A 21 2.47 -2.35 7.25
CA PHE A 21 2.69 -1.84 8.58
C PHE A 21 1.46 -1.11 9.16
N TYR A 22 0.83 -0.23 8.38
CA TYR A 22 -0.39 0.44 8.83
C TYR A 22 -1.55 -0.54 9.04
N LEU A 23 -1.72 -1.52 8.15
CA LEU A 23 -2.74 -2.57 8.34
C LEU A 23 -2.50 -3.37 9.64
N LYS A 24 -1.23 -3.65 9.98
CA LYS A 24 -0.82 -4.29 11.25
C LYS A 24 -1.17 -3.44 12.46
N ILE A 25 -0.75 -2.17 12.48
CA ILE A 25 -0.97 -1.25 13.62
C ILE A 25 -2.45 -1.06 13.90
N LEU A 26 -3.25 -0.95 12.83
CA LEU A 26 -4.70 -0.81 12.94
C LEU A 26 -5.41 -2.13 13.28
N HIS A 27 -4.65 -3.20 13.54
CA HIS A 27 -5.14 -4.55 13.86
C HIS A 27 -6.16 -5.05 12.84
N LEU A 28 -5.95 -4.76 11.56
CA LEU A 28 -6.88 -5.18 10.52
C LEU A 28 -6.78 -6.69 10.28
N PRO A 29 -7.90 -7.36 9.99
CA PRO A 29 -7.97 -8.81 9.82
C PRO A 29 -7.50 -9.28 8.42
N PHE A 30 -6.64 -8.50 7.77
CA PHE A 30 -6.04 -8.79 6.47
C PHE A 30 -4.76 -7.96 6.30
N ARG A 31 -3.90 -8.41 5.38
CA ARG A 31 -2.56 -7.87 5.15
C ARG A 31 -2.38 -7.46 3.69
N VAL A 32 -1.29 -6.76 3.38
CA VAL A 32 -1.04 -6.33 1.98
C VAL A 32 -0.95 -7.52 1.04
N LYS A 33 -0.39 -8.63 1.53
CA LYS A 33 -0.28 -9.91 0.82
C LYS A 33 -1.65 -10.49 0.45
N ASP A 34 -2.65 -10.36 1.33
CA ASP A 34 -4.02 -10.81 1.03
C ASP A 34 -4.68 -9.96 -0.06
N LEU A 35 -4.40 -8.66 -0.08
CA LEU A 35 -4.87 -7.75 -1.12
C LEU A 35 -4.20 -8.10 -2.46
N TYR A 36 -2.88 -8.31 -2.46
CA TYR A 36 -2.12 -8.69 -3.64
C TYR A 36 -2.64 -9.99 -4.25
N ARG A 37 -2.85 -11.01 -3.43
CA ARG A 37 -3.44 -12.29 -3.84
C ARG A 37 -4.77 -12.12 -4.54
N ARG A 38 -5.69 -11.37 -3.93
CA ARG A 38 -7.03 -11.15 -4.52
C ARG A 38 -7.00 -10.44 -5.86
N VAL A 39 -6.02 -9.56 -6.06
CA VAL A 39 -5.88 -8.80 -7.30
C VAL A 39 -5.23 -9.62 -8.39
N TYR A 40 -4.11 -10.27 -8.09
CA TYR A 40 -3.22 -10.81 -9.11
C TYR A 40 -3.31 -12.33 -9.27
N GLN A 41 -3.74 -13.09 -8.25
CA GLN A 41 -3.76 -14.56 -8.33
C GLN A 41 -4.58 -15.07 -9.50
N LYS A 42 -5.80 -14.55 -9.70
CA LYS A 42 -6.65 -14.97 -10.82
C LYS A 42 -6.07 -14.55 -12.18
N ARG A 43 -5.39 -13.41 -12.24
CA ARG A 43 -4.85 -12.85 -13.50
C ARG A 43 -3.57 -13.55 -13.93
N LEU A 44 -2.69 -13.83 -12.97
CA LEU A 44 -1.38 -14.43 -13.21
C LEU A 44 -1.43 -15.96 -13.24
N GLY A 45 -2.46 -16.58 -12.64
CA GLY A 45 -2.65 -18.03 -12.65
C GLY A 45 -1.41 -18.73 -12.08
N ASP A 46 -0.84 -19.63 -12.88
CA ASP A 46 0.32 -20.44 -12.50
C ASP A 46 1.62 -19.62 -12.30
N TYR A 47 1.67 -18.38 -12.83
CA TYR A 47 2.80 -17.47 -12.65
C TYR A 47 2.65 -16.58 -11.41
N TYR A 48 1.57 -16.75 -10.64
CA TYR A 48 1.35 -15.96 -9.43
C TYR A 48 2.39 -16.32 -8.37
N THR A 49 3.08 -15.30 -7.88
CA THR A 49 3.98 -15.35 -6.73
C THR A 49 3.73 -14.13 -5.85
N ASP A 50 3.83 -14.31 -4.54
CA ASP A 50 3.70 -13.23 -3.54
C ASP A 50 4.81 -13.27 -2.47
N GLU A 51 5.81 -14.12 -2.67
CA GLU A 51 6.98 -14.32 -1.80
C GLU A 51 7.81 -13.03 -1.68
N TRP A 52 7.90 -12.25 -2.76
CA TRP A 52 8.61 -10.97 -2.77
C TRP A 52 8.08 -9.98 -1.72
N ILE A 53 6.79 -10.08 -1.34
CA ILE A 53 6.19 -9.25 -0.29
C ILE A 53 6.77 -9.58 1.09
N ASP A 54 7.06 -10.86 1.36
CA ASP A 54 7.67 -11.28 2.63
C ASP A 54 9.12 -10.82 2.71
N GLU A 55 9.79 -10.78 1.56
CA GLU A 55 11.20 -10.38 1.42
C GLU A 55 11.43 -8.87 1.59
N LEU A 56 10.39 -8.03 1.51
CA LEU A 56 10.49 -6.57 1.68
C LEU A 56 11.19 -6.14 2.97
N SER A 57 11.03 -6.93 4.03
CA SER A 57 11.67 -6.66 5.33
C SER A 57 13.19 -6.91 5.35
N SER A 58 13.72 -7.53 4.30
CA SER A 58 15.15 -7.81 4.15
C SER A 58 15.93 -6.64 3.55
N ASP A 59 15.26 -5.68 2.92
CA ASP A 59 15.91 -4.47 2.40
C ASP A 59 15.95 -3.38 3.50
N PRO A 60 17.14 -2.98 3.98
CA PRO A 60 17.28 -1.97 5.03
C PRO A 60 16.67 -0.61 4.66
N ASP A 61 16.66 -0.23 3.40
CA ASP A 61 16.11 1.06 2.96
C ASP A 61 14.58 1.03 2.89
N VAL A 62 14.00 -0.13 2.58
CA VAL A 62 12.56 -0.35 2.69
C VAL A 62 12.13 -0.30 4.15
N VAL A 63 12.87 -0.96 5.04
CA VAL A 63 12.58 -0.95 6.48
C VAL A 63 12.68 0.45 7.07
N LYS A 64 13.75 1.21 6.76
CA LYS A 64 13.94 2.59 7.23
C LYS A 64 12.83 3.54 6.78
N SER A 65 12.15 3.23 5.67
CA SER A 65 11.10 4.10 5.12
C SER A 65 9.94 4.35 6.10
N ILE A 66 9.77 3.48 7.09
CA ILE A 66 8.76 3.64 8.15
C ILE A 66 8.97 4.88 9.04
N HIS A 67 10.19 5.42 9.05
CA HIS A 67 10.55 6.64 9.75
C HIS A 67 10.58 7.86 8.81
N GLU A 68 10.37 7.67 7.51
CA GLU A 68 10.22 8.75 6.54
C GLU A 68 8.79 9.34 6.64
N PRO A 69 8.57 10.61 6.26
CA PRO A 69 7.23 11.24 6.24
C PRO A 69 6.39 10.74 5.06
N PHE A 70 6.26 9.43 4.95
CA PHE A 70 5.60 8.74 3.85
C PHE A 70 4.16 8.45 4.28
N THR A 71 3.29 9.43 4.02
CA THR A 71 1.91 9.44 4.52
C THR A 71 1.04 8.41 3.79
N THR A 72 -0.15 8.12 4.34
CA THR A 72 -1.15 7.30 3.63
C THR A 72 -1.48 7.85 2.24
N GLN A 73 -1.48 9.17 2.07
CA GLN A 73 -1.64 9.83 0.77
C GLN A 73 -0.50 9.45 -0.18
N THR A 74 0.74 9.55 0.27
CA THR A 74 1.93 9.18 -0.53
C THR A 74 1.90 7.71 -0.94
N ILE A 75 1.51 6.80 -0.04
CA ILE A 75 1.32 5.37 -0.36
C ILE A 75 0.30 5.20 -1.48
N VAL A 76 -0.85 5.86 -1.38
CA VAL A 76 -1.91 5.79 -2.40
C VAL A 76 -1.41 6.33 -3.73
N GLU A 77 -0.79 7.52 -3.74
CA GLU A 77 -0.24 8.15 -4.93
C GLU A 77 0.82 7.28 -5.60
N THR A 78 1.80 6.76 -4.84
CA THR A 78 2.84 5.87 -5.35
C THR A 78 2.23 4.63 -5.99
N LEU A 79 1.29 3.95 -5.32
CA LEU A 79 0.66 2.75 -5.88
C LEU A 79 -0.22 3.07 -7.09
N MET A 80 -0.88 4.23 -7.13
CA MET A 80 -1.67 4.63 -8.31
C MET A 80 -0.79 4.94 -9.52
N HIS A 81 0.30 5.69 -9.34
CA HIS A 81 1.19 6.09 -10.44
C HIS A 81 2.03 4.94 -11.02
N THR A 82 2.21 3.86 -10.26
CA THR A 82 3.03 2.70 -10.64
C THR A 82 2.20 1.50 -11.13
N GLY A 83 0.90 1.69 -11.38
CA GLY A 83 0.02 0.63 -11.91
C GLY A 83 -0.48 -0.38 -10.87
N HIS A 84 -0.26 -0.10 -9.59
CA HIS A 84 -0.78 -0.87 -8.45
C HIS A 84 -2.11 -0.32 -7.90
N GLU A 85 -2.79 0.57 -8.63
CA GLU A 85 -4.14 1.04 -8.33
C GLU A 85 -5.14 -0.10 -7.96
N PRO A 86 -5.11 -1.29 -8.59
CA PRO A 86 -5.97 -2.40 -8.17
C PRO A 86 -5.81 -2.82 -6.70
N ILE A 87 -4.63 -2.65 -6.09
CA ILE A 87 -4.39 -2.88 -4.66
C ILE A 87 -5.19 -1.91 -3.81
N ILE A 88 -5.18 -0.62 -4.14
CA ILE A 88 -5.97 0.41 -3.45
C ILE A 88 -7.47 0.11 -3.58
N ARG A 89 -7.92 -0.27 -4.77
CA ARG A 89 -9.32 -0.68 -4.97
C ARG A 89 -9.69 -1.92 -4.16
N ALA A 90 -8.79 -2.90 -4.05
CA ALA A 90 -9.00 -4.08 -3.22
C ALA A 90 -9.06 -3.72 -1.73
N LEU A 91 -8.18 -2.84 -1.25
CA LEU A 91 -8.18 -2.31 0.11
C LEU A 91 -9.54 -1.66 0.44
N LEU A 92 -9.99 -0.70 -0.37
CA LEU A 92 -11.25 0.01 -0.15
C LEU A 92 -12.47 -0.95 -0.15
N ARG A 93 -12.50 -1.92 -1.07
CA ARG A 93 -13.53 -2.95 -1.11
C ARG A 93 -13.52 -3.81 0.14
N GLU A 94 -12.34 -4.20 0.62
CA GLU A 94 -12.21 -5.04 1.81
C GLU A 94 -12.65 -4.30 3.07
N MET A 95 -12.29 -3.03 3.19
CA MET A 95 -12.72 -2.17 4.29
C MET A 95 -14.24 -2.00 4.32
N ARG A 96 -14.84 -1.75 3.14
CA ARG A 96 -16.30 -1.66 3.00
C ARG A 96 -16.99 -2.97 3.36
N ARG A 97 -16.49 -4.10 2.84
CA ARG A 97 -17.04 -5.44 3.09
C ARG A 97 -17.08 -5.76 4.59
N ARG A 98 -16.07 -5.31 5.33
CA ARG A 98 -15.94 -5.51 6.78
C ARG A 98 -16.56 -4.39 7.62
N LYS A 99 -17.22 -3.41 7.00
CA LYS A 99 -17.82 -2.23 7.66
C LYS A 99 -16.82 -1.44 8.52
N ILE A 100 -15.56 -1.38 8.10
CA ILE A 100 -14.52 -0.62 8.80
C ILE A 100 -14.61 0.84 8.33
N GLY A 101 -15.38 1.64 9.08
CA GLY A 101 -15.75 3.02 8.69
C GLY A 101 -14.65 4.07 8.95
N PHE A 102 -13.86 3.92 10.01
CA PHE A 102 -12.91 4.96 10.45
C PHE A 102 -11.73 5.16 9.49
N THR A 103 -11.35 4.12 8.76
CA THR A 103 -10.11 4.11 7.97
C THR A 103 -10.30 4.63 6.54
N GLN A 104 -11.53 4.69 6.03
CA GLN A 104 -11.77 5.25 4.68
C GLN A 104 -11.44 6.75 4.63
N ALA A 105 -11.82 7.51 5.66
CA ALA A 105 -11.48 8.93 5.78
C ALA A 105 -9.95 9.15 5.94
N TYR A 106 -9.27 8.28 6.69
CA TYR A 106 -7.83 8.34 6.91
C TYR A 106 -7.00 7.94 5.68
N ILE A 107 -7.47 6.95 4.90
CA ILE A 107 -6.81 6.52 3.65
C ILE A 107 -7.05 7.50 2.50
N MET A 108 -8.24 8.08 2.40
CA MET A 108 -8.57 9.01 1.31
C MET A 108 -8.09 10.44 1.56
N GLY A 109 -7.55 10.76 2.73
CA GLY A 109 -7.12 12.13 3.06
C GLY A 109 -8.23 13.17 2.89
N ILE A 110 -9.50 12.76 2.98
CA ILE A 110 -10.63 13.69 2.81
C ILE A 110 -10.71 14.50 4.08
N ASN A 111 -10.06 15.66 4.05
CA ASN A 111 -10.50 16.81 4.81
C ASN A 111 -11.91 17.17 4.30
N PRO A 112 -12.97 17.09 5.11
CA PRO A 112 -14.31 17.52 4.69
C PRO A 112 -14.44 19.05 4.55
N TYR A 113 -13.32 19.78 4.49
CA TYR A 113 -13.27 21.23 4.28
C TYR A 113 -12.40 21.56 3.06
N HIS A 114 -12.96 21.35 1.88
CA HIS A 114 -12.58 22.12 0.68
C HIS A 114 -13.81 22.29 -0.22
N ASP A 115 -14.88 22.80 0.38
CA ASP A 115 -15.88 23.62 -0.32
C ASP A 115 -15.82 24.99 0.36
N GLN A 116 -14.90 25.84 -0.10
CA GLN A 116 -14.98 27.31 -0.08
C GLN A 116 -14.24 27.86 -1.30
#